data_AF-A0A0F9QJM0-F1
#
_entry.id   AF-A0A0F9QJM0-F1
#
_cell.length_a   1.000
_cell.length_b   1.000
_cell.length_c   1.000
_cell.angle_alpha   90.00
_cell.angle_beta   90.00
_cell.angle_gamma   90.00
#
_symmetry.space_group_name_H-M   'P 1'
#
loop_
_entity.id
_entity.type
_entity.pdbx_description
1 polymer ?
#
loop_
_entity_poly.entity_id
_entity_poly.type
_entity_poly.pdbx_seq_one_letter_code
_entity_poly.pdbx_strand_id
1 'polypeptide(L)'
;MLGIFTAISTLATTWLAGRNEKQKAKIELDKAEVENKARLLRDTNVYNKEWEIAQLRDKDKSLRWLSFIIIASPFVVAIFDPDAVHYYFTVALSGVPNWWIKAFMGIMGAIWGLSSLKNITPAIISSFKRKSK
;
A
#
# COMPACT_ATOMS: atom_id res chain seq x y z
N MET A 1 8.25 -46.68 -12.10
CA MET A 1 8.88 -45.44 -11.61
C MET A 1 9.00 -44.32 -12.66
N LEU A 2 8.34 -44.41 -13.83
CA LEU A 2 8.43 -43.37 -14.89
C LEU A 2 7.27 -42.35 -14.88
N GLY A 3 6.11 -42.67 -14.29
CA GLY A 3 4.91 -41.81 -14.33
C GLY A 3 4.87 -40.67 -13.29
N ILE A 4 5.60 -40.81 -12.17
CA ILE A 4 5.62 -39.78 -11.11
C ILE A 4 6.53 -38.62 -11.54
N PHE A 5 7.66 -38.91 -12.18
CA PHE A 5 8.59 -37.88 -12.68
C PHE A 5 7.97 -37.01 -13.79
N THR A 6 7.15 -37.58 -14.67
CA THR A 6 6.43 -36.84 -15.72
C THR A 6 5.28 -35.98 -15.18
N ALA A 7 4.59 -36.43 -14.12
CA ALA A 7 3.57 -35.64 -13.44
C ALA A 7 4.17 -34.43 -12.68
N ILE A 8 5.31 -34.63 -12.01
CA ILE A 8 6.02 -33.56 -11.31
C ILE A 8 6.60 -32.54 -12.30
N SER A 9 7.16 -32.98 -13.43
CA SER A 9 7.73 -32.08 -14.43
C SER A 9 6.68 -31.21 -15.13
N THR A 10 5.49 -31.75 -15.42
CA THR A 10 4.37 -30.97 -15.99
C THR A 10 3.83 -29.93 -15.01
N LEU A 11 3.69 -30.26 -13.73
CA LEU A 11 3.30 -29.30 -12.68
C LEU A 11 4.36 -28.20 -12.48
N ALA A 12 5.65 -28.57 -12.44
CA ALA A 12 6.74 -27.61 -12.31
C ALA A 12 6.82 -26.66 -13.52
N THR A 13 6.63 -27.18 -14.73
CA THR A 13 6.61 -26.38 -15.97
C THR A 13 5.42 -25.43 -15.99
N THR A 14 4.24 -25.89 -15.55
CA THR A 14 3.02 -25.06 -15.47
C THR A 14 3.16 -23.95 -14.42
N TRP A 15 3.78 -24.26 -13.28
CA TRP A 15 4.06 -23.29 -12.22
C TRP A 15 5.09 -22.24 -12.65
N LEU A 16 6.16 -22.66 -13.34
CA LEU A 16 7.17 -21.76 -13.91
C LEU A 16 6.58 -20.89 -15.02
N ALA A 17 5.76 -21.47 -15.90
CA ALA A 17 5.05 -20.75 -16.95
C ALA A 17 4.10 -19.69 -16.35
N GLY A 18 3.28 -20.06 -15.37
CA GLY A 18 2.39 -19.13 -14.68
C GLY A 18 3.12 -18.03 -13.89
N ARG A 19 4.32 -18.31 -13.36
CA ARG A 19 5.16 -17.29 -12.71
C ARG A 19 5.71 -16.29 -13.74
N ASN A 20 6.20 -16.79 -14.87
CA ASN A 20 6.69 -15.97 -15.97
C ASN A 20 5.59 -15.12 -16.59
N GLU A 21 4.39 -15.67 -16.78
CA GLU A 21 3.22 -14.93 -17.26
C GLU A 21 2.80 -13.82 -16.29
N LYS A 22 2.74 -14.11 -14.98
CA LYS A 22 2.47 -13.08 -13.96
C LYS A 22 3.52 -11.96 -13.98
N GLN A 23 4.79 -12.30 -14.18
CA GLN A 23 5.85 -11.32 -14.27
C GLN A 23 5.77 -10.51 -15.57
N LYS A 24 5.47 -11.13 -16.70
CA LYS A 24 5.24 -10.45 -17.99
C LYS A 24 4.04 -9.51 -17.91
N ALA A 25 2.91 -9.97 -17.37
CA ALA A 25 1.72 -9.15 -17.17
C ALA A 25 2.01 -7.96 -16.24
N LYS A 26 2.82 -8.15 -15.20
CA LYS A 26 3.25 -7.05 -14.32
C LYS A 26 4.12 -6.04 -15.07
N ILE A 27 5.09 -6.49 -15.86
CA ILE A 27 5.93 -5.62 -16.68
C ILE A 27 5.10 -4.87 -17.72
N GLU A 28 4.10 -5.52 -18.31
CA GLU A 28 3.19 -4.91 -19.29
C GLU A 28 2.27 -3.86 -18.64
N LEU A 29 1.74 -4.14 -17.44
CA LEU A 29 1.00 -3.16 -16.63
C LEU A 29 1.89 -1.97 -16.25
N ASP A 30 3.11 -2.22 -15.78
CA ASP A 30 4.06 -1.16 -15.42
C ASP A 30 4.39 -0.30 -16.66
N LYS A 31 4.58 -0.93 -17.83
CA LYS A 31 4.79 -0.21 -19.11
C LYS A 31 3.57 0.62 -19.51
N ALA A 32 2.37 0.05 -19.45
CA ALA A 32 1.13 0.75 -19.79
C ALA A 32 0.84 1.91 -18.82
N GLU A 33 1.21 1.77 -17.54
CA GLU A 33 1.14 2.85 -16.55
C GLU A 33 2.13 3.97 -16.88
N VAL A 34 3.38 3.63 -17.21
CA VAL A 34 4.41 4.60 -17.63
C VAL A 34 4.01 5.31 -18.92
N GLU A 35 3.45 4.60 -19.90
CA GLU A 35 2.97 5.17 -21.16
C GLU A 35 1.77 6.10 -20.96
N ASN A 36 0.79 5.71 -20.12
CA ASN A 36 -0.31 6.59 -19.76
C ASN A 36 0.17 7.83 -19.00
N LYS A 37 1.11 7.67 -18.07
CA LYS A 37 1.75 8.80 -17.38
C LYS A 37 2.47 9.71 -18.37
N ALA A 38 3.24 9.15 -19.31
CA ALA A 38 3.92 9.91 -20.36
C ALA A 38 2.94 10.63 -21.30
N ARG A 39 1.81 10.01 -21.65
CA ARG A 39 0.74 10.65 -22.42
C ARG A 39 0.14 11.84 -21.66
N LEU A 40 -0.19 11.64 -20.39
CA LEU A 40 -0.72 12.70 -19.52
C LEU A 40 0.28 13.85 -19.34
N LEU A 41 1.58 13.56 -19.28
CA LEU A 41 2.64 14.56 -19.23
C LEU A 41 2.81 15.36 -20.54
N ARG A 42 2.55 14.74 -21.69
CA ARG A 42 2.69 15.37 -23.01
C ARG A 42 1.52 16.27 -23.40
N ASP A 43 0.32 16.00 -22.89
CA ASP A 43 -0.85 16.85 -23.12
C ASP A 43 -0.74 18.15 -22.32
N THR A 44 -0.18 19.19 -22.95
CA THR A 44 0.03 20.55 -22.41
C THR A 44 -1.26 21.35 -22.19
N ASN A 45 -2.42 20.85 -22.62
CA ASN A 45 -3.67 21.63 -22.72
C ASN A 45 -4.66 21.43 -21.55
N VAL A 46 -4.28 20.74 -20.47
CA VAL A 46 -5.16 20.55 -19.30
C VAL A 46 -4.59 21.35 -18.13
N TYR A 47 -5.11 22.56 -17.98
CA TYR A 47 -4.90 23.42 -16.82
C TYR A 47 -5.27 22.64 -15.54
N ASN A 48 -4.30 22.54 -14.60
CA ASN A 48 -4.32 21.90 -13.26
C ASN A 48 -3.41 20.68 -13.04
N LYS A 49 -2.44 20.41 -13.92
CA LYS A 49 -1.71 19.13 -13.91
C LYS A 49 -0.55 18.95 -12.91
N GLU A 50 0.00 19.98 -12.28
CA GLU A 50 1.20 19.78 -11.44
C GLU A 50 0.96 18.86 -10.23
N TRP A 51 -0.18 18.99 -9.55
CA TRP A 51 -0.52 18.17 -8.39
C TRP A 51 -0.97 16.74 -8.77
N GLU A 52 -1.60 16.56 -9.93
CA GLU A 52 -1.93 15.23 -10.48
C GLU A 52 -0.69 14.49 -10.94
N ILE A 53 0.22 15.18 -11.64
CA ILE A 53 1.52 14.65 -12.05
C ILE A 53 2.37 14.30 -10.82
N ALA A 54 2.37 15.14 -9.78
CA ALA A 54 3.09 14.87 -8.53
C ALA A 54 2.55 13.63 -7.78
N GLN A 55 1.26 13.30 -7.92
CA GLN A 55 0.72 12.03 -7.39
C GLN A 55 1.10 10.81 -8.22
N LEU A 56 1.29 10.98 -9.54
CA LEU A 56 1.69 9.92 -10.47
C LEU A 56 3.20 9.62 -10.42
N ARG A 57 4.01 10.62 -10.06
CA ARG A 57 5.46 10.51 -9.84
C ARG A 57 5.71 9.84 -8.48
N ASP A 58 5.49 8.53 -8.48
CA ASP A 58 5.78 7.53 -7.47
C ASP A 58 6.06 8.07 -6.04
N LYS A 59 5.07 7.95 -5.15
CA LYS A 59 5.30 8.12 -3.72
C LYS A 59 6.30 7.07 -3.29
N ASP A 60 7.55 7.46 -3.04
CA ASP A 60 8.64 6.60 -2.57
C ASP A 60 8.13 5.55 -1.59
N LYS A 61 7.90 4.35 -2.10
CA LYS A 61 7.26 3.26 -1.35
C LYS A 61 8.11 2.95 -0.12
N SER A 62 9.43 2.96 -0.28
CA SER A 62 10.42 2.82 0.80
C SER A 62 10.26 3.89 1.87
N LEU A 63 10.11 5.16 1.50
CA LEU A 63 9.95 6.27 2.44
C LEU A 63 8.63 6.15 3.22
N ARG A 64 7.56 5.70 2.56
CA ARG A 64 6.28 5.40 3.22
C ARG A 64 6.41 4.25 4.23
N TRP A 65 7.15 3.19 3.89
CA TRP A 65 7.38 2.09 4.82
C TRP A 65 8.29 2.50 5.98
N LEU A 66 9.34 3.29 5.71
CA LEU A 66 10.28 3.76 6.73
C LEU A 66 9.60 4.72 7.72
N SER A 67 8.80 5.67 7.23
CA SER A 67 7.99 6.54 8.09
C SER A 67 7.00 5.75 8.94
N PHE A 68 6.38 4.70 8.39
CA PHE A 68 5.50 3.82 9.15
C PHE A 68 6.25 3.05 10.25
N ILE A 69 7.44 2.51 9.95
CA ILE A 69 8.26 1.79 10.94
C ILE A 69 8.67 2.72 12.08
N ILE A 70 9.05 3.96 11.80
CA ILE A 70 9.42 4.94 12.85
C ILE A 70 8.21 5.22 13.76
N ILE A 71 7.03 5.44 13.19
CA ILE A 71 5.82 5.70 13.97
C ILE A 71 5.38 4.47 14.77
N ALA A 72 5.52 3.27 14.18
CA ALA A 72 5.17 2.01 14.83
C ALA A 72 6.25 1.51 15.79
N SER A 73 7.44 2.12 15.79
CA SER A 73 8.61 1.65 16.54
C SER A 73 8.36 1.47 18.04
N PRO A 74 7.57 2.31 18.76
CA PRO A 74 7.32 2.08 20.18
C PRO A 74 6.62 0.75 20.46
N PHE A 75 5.75 0.29 19.56
CA PHE A 75 5.07 -1.00 19.71
C PHE A 75 6.00 -2.19 19.51
N VAL A 76 7.00 -2.04 18.63
CA VAL A 76 8.02 -3.09 18.42
C VAL A 76 9.00 -3.10 19.59
N VAL A 77 9.43 -1.93 20.07
CA VAL A 77 10.32 -1.80 21.23
C VAL A 77 9.67 -2.35 22.49
N ALA A 78 8.34 -2.22 22.64
CA ALA A 78 7.60 -2.76 23.79
C ALA A 78 7.78 -4.28 24.00
N ILE A 79 8.14 -5.03 22.96
CA ILE A 79 8.41 -6.47 23.05
C ILE A 79 9.72 -6.74 23.83
N PHE A 80 10.69 -5.84 23.73
CA PHE A 80 12.03 -6.00 24.29
C PHE A 80 12.26 -5.17 25.55
N ASP A 81 11.67 -3.97 25.60
CA ASP A 81 11.82 -3.02 26.71
C ASP A 81 10.49 -2.27 26.96
N PRO A 82 9.57 -2.87 27.73
CA PRO A 82 8.29 -2.26 28.05
C PRO A 82 8.41 -1.03 28.96
N ASP A 83 9.45 -0.96 29.80
CA ASP A 83 9.66 0.14 30.73
C ASP A 83 10.08 1.43 30.00
N ALA A 84 10.95 1.30 28.99
CA ALA A 84 11.30 2.43 28.12
C ALA A 84 10.07 2.98 27.37
N VAL A 85 9.18 2.09 26.92
CA VAL A 85 7.93 2.49 26.26
C VAL A 85 6.97 3.15 27.24
N HIS A 86 6.85 2.63 28.46
CA HIS A 86 6.07 3.28 29.51
C HIS A 86 6.55 4.71 29.76
N TYR A 87 7.86 4.90 29.97
CA TYR A 87 8.47 6.22 30.14
C TYR A 87 8.22 7.15 28.95
N TYR A 88 8.32 6.63 27.72
CA TYR A 88 8.04 7.41 26.51
C TYR A 88 6.60 7.96 26.48
N PHE A 89 5.60 7.12 26.79
CA PHE A 89 4.19 7.53 26.75
C PHE A 89 3.76 8.38 27.94
N THR A 90 4.31 8.16 29.14
CA THR A 90 3.86 8.85 30.35
C THR A 90 4.69 10.09 30.68
N VAL A 91 5.96 10.13 30.29
CA VAL A 91 6.87 11.23 30.61
C VAL A 91 7.22 12.02 29.35
N ALA A 92 7.80 11.38 28.32
CA ALA A 92 8.26 12.12 27.14
C ALA A 92 7.09 12.76 26.35
N LEU A 93 6.00 12.03 26.17
CA LEU A 93 4.80 12.54 25.50
C LEU A 93 3.97 13.50 26.33
N SER A 94 4.19 13.59 27.66
CA SER A 94 3.46 14.53 28.52
C SER A 94 3.71 16.01 28.18
N GLY A 95 4.86 16.30 27.56
CA GLY A 95 5.18 17.64 27.05
C GLY A 95 4.41 18.02 25.79
N VAL A 96 3.70 17.07 25.17
CA VAL A 96 2.93 17.31 23.94
C VAL A 96 1.47 17.62 24.30
N PRO A 97 0.91 18.74 23.81
CA PRO A 97 -0.48 19.07 24.07
C PRO A 97 -1.46 17.98 23.61
N ASN A 98 -2.47 17.67 24.42
CA ASN A 98 -3.45 16.62 24.13
C ASN A 98 -4.18 16.79 22.79
N TRP A 99 -4.44 18.03 22.35
CA TRP A 99 -5.08 18.28 21.05
C TRP A 99 -4.18 17.86 19.88
N TRP A 100 -2.85 18.00 20.03
CA TRP A 100 -1.88 17.61 19.03
C TRP A 100 -1.81 16.09 18.90
N ILE A 101 -1.76 15.36 20.02
CA ILE A 101 -1.77 13.89 20.05
C ILE A 101 -3.04 13.37 19.37
N LYS A 102 -4.21 13.94 19.70
CA LYS A 102 -5.49 13.57 19.07
C LYS A 102 -5.52 13.85 17.58
N ALA A 103 -5.03 15.01 17.14
CA ALA A 103 -4.94 15.37 15.73
C ALA A 103 -4.01 14.41 14.97
N PHE A 104 -2.83 14.12 15.53
CA PHE A 104 -1.87 13.16 14.97
C PHE A 104 -2.47 11.77 14.81
N MET A 105 -3.12 11.24 15.86
CA MET A 105 -3.81 9.94 15.81
C MET A 105 -4.95 9.94 14.78
N GLY A 106 -5.69 11.05 14.65
CA GLY A 106 -6.74 11.22 13.64
C GLY A 106 -6.19 11.20 12.21
N ILE A 107 -5.07 11.88 11.96
CA ILE A 107 -4.40 11.87 10.65
C ILE A 107 -3.89 10.46 10.31
N MET A 108 -3.27 9.77 11.27
CA MET A 108 -2.83 8.38 11.09
C MET A 108 -4.02 7.47 10.78
N GLY A 109 -5.12 7.59 11.54
CA GLY A 109 -6.36 6.88 11.28
C GLY A 109 -6.94 7.18 9.90
N ALA A 110 -6.89 8.43 9.44
CA ALA A 110 -7.37 8.83 8.11
C ALA A 110 -6.51 8.24 6.98
N ILE A 111 -5.18 8.31 7.08
CA ILE A 111 -4.25 7.78 6.07
C ILE A 111 -4.48 6.28 5.87
N TRP A 112 -4.63 5.53 6.95
CA TRP A 112 -4.77 4.07 6.88
C TRP A 112 -6.23 3.60 6.74
N GLY A 113 -7.19 4.31 7.32
CA GLY A 113 -8.62 4.04 7.20
C GLY A 113 -9.17 4.30 5.80
N LEU A 114 -8.78 5.40 5.15
CA LEU A 114 -9.15 5.68 3.76
C LEU A 114 -8.54 4.66 2.78
N SER A 115 -7.35 4.14 3.07
CA SER A 115 -6.72 3.08 2.28
C SER A 115 -7.49 1.75 2.38
N SER A 116 -8.10 1.45 3.53
CA SER A 116 -8.94 0.27 3.70
C SER A 116 -10.26 0.40 2.92
N LEU A 117 -10.90 1.59 2.98
CA LEU A 117 -12.14 1.85 2.25
C LEU A 117 -12.00 1.60 0.75
N LYS A 118 -10.91 2.06 0.11
CA LYS A 118 -10.69 1.84 -1.34
C LYS A 118 -10.72 0.38 -1.76
N ASN A 119 -10.31 -0.55 -0.90
CA ASN A 119 -10.35 -1.99 -1.19
C ASN A 119 -11.74 -2.60 -1.00
N ILE A 120 -12.60 -1.96 -0.20
CA ILE A 120 -13.93 -2.46 0.17
C ILE A 120 -15.02 -1.76 -0.66
N THR A 121 -14.76 -0.58 -1.23
CA THR A 121 -15.70 0.19 -2.06
C THR A 121 -16.33 -0.63 -3.21
N PRO A 122 -15.59 -1.45 -3.98
CA PRO A 122 -16.19 -2.27 -5.03
C PRO A 122 -17.17 -3.32 -4.47
N ALA A 123 -16.85 -3.91 -3.32
CA ALA A 123 -17.70 -4.88 -2.63
C ALA A 123 -18.98 -4.23 -2.06
N ILE A 124 -18.86 -3.01 -1.53
CA ILE A 124 -20.01 -2.26 -1.02
C ILE A 124 -20.97 -1.87 -2.16
N ILE A 125 -20.45 -1.30 -3.25
CA ILE A 125 -21.27 -0.87 -4.40
C ILE A 125 -21.99 -2.05 -5.04
N SER A 126 -21.30 -3.18 -5.24
CA SER A 126 -21.91 -4.40 -5.78
C SER A 126 -22.98 -4.99 -4.87
N SER A 127 -22.81 -4.89 -3.55
CA SER A 127 -23.81 -5.33 -2.56
C SER A 127 -25.11 -4.50 -2.64
N PHE A 128 -25.00 -3.19 -2.82
CA PHE A 128 -26.16 -2.31 -3.01
C PHE A 128 -26.83 -2.53 -4.37
N LYS A 129 -26.05 -2.73 -5.44
CA LYS A 129 -26.58 -3.02 -6.78
C LYS A 129 -27.33 -4.35 -6.85
N ARG A 130 -26.94 -5.35 -6.05
CA ARG A 130 -27.61 -6.66 -5.95
C ARG A 130 -28.93 -6.61 -5.17
N LYS A 131 -29.09 -5.65 -4.25
CA LYS A 131 -30.29 -5.50 -3.41
C LYS A 131 -31.41 -4.69 -4.08
N SER A 132 -31.13 -4.09 -5.24
CA SER A 132 -32.04 -3.26 -6.04
C SER A 132 -32.69 -4.01 -7.23
N LYS A 133 -32.43 -5.32 -7.37
CA LYS A 133 -33.15 -6.25 -8.26
C LYS A 133 -33.94 -7.21 -7.40
#